data_AF-A0A958R6H5-F1
#
_entry.id   AF-A0A958R6H5-F1
#
_cell.length_a   1.000
_cell.length_b   1.000
_cell.length_c   1.000
_cell.angle_alpha   90.00
_cell.angle_beta   90.00
_cell.angle_gamma   90.00
#
_symmetry.space_group_name_H-M   'P 1'
#
loop_
_entity.id
_entity.type
_entity.pdbx_description
1 polymer ?
#
loop_
_entity_poly.entity_id
_entity_poly.type
_entity_poly.pdbx_seq_one_letter_code
_entity_poly.pdbx_strand_id
1 'polypeptide(L)'
;MKVLFILTSVLISLGCFTSCQSSGKKKETSLQNQLRSEGKELQEEQILGKLLLENFIKKYDCIHDDSNLTRYIQLAGNNLSYQFGRSEIKFKFGVLNTDEVNAYSLPGGYILLTKGLLKQIKNESELAGVIGHEIGHINQKHIFNSVKKNREIGFAETITSILSLGKASLGNAMSQAIDESVQLLTK
;
A
#
# COMPACT_ATOMS: atom_id res chain seq x y z
N MET A 1 -15.43 -52.02 -48.08
CA MET A 1 -14.61 -53.06 -48.76
C MET A 1 -13.63 -52.30 -49.65
N LYS A 2 -12.29 -52.29 -49.55
CA LYS A 2 -11.20 -53.12 -48.97
C LYS A 2 -10.11 -52.10 -48.54
N VAL A 3 -9.63 -52.00 -47.28
CA VAL A 3 -8.54 -52.73 -46.59
C VAL A 3 -7.21 -52.86 -47.37
N LEU A 4 -6.12 -52.45 -46.68
CA LEU A 4 -4.71 -52.94 -46.65
C LEU A 4 -3.62 -52.00 -47.27
N PHE A 5 -2.79 -51.26 -46.51
CA PHE A 5 -1.58 -51.58 -45.68
C PHE A 5 -0.26 -51.76 -46.46
N ILE A 6 0.70 -50.80 -46.33
CA ILE A 6 2.18 -50.95 -46.34
C ILE A 6 2.74 -49.68 -45.62
N LEU A 7 3.17 -49.67 -44.35
CA LEU A 7 4.44 -50.12 -43.72
C LEU A 7 5.73 -49.58 -44.38
N THR A 8 6.23 -48.42 -43.92
CA THR A 8 7.69 -48.16 -43.82
C THR A 8 8.04 -47.36 -42.57
N SER A 9 8.74 -48.05 -41.68
CA SER A 9 9.41 -47.61 -40.46
C SER A 9 10.51 -46.59 -40.67
N VAL A 10 10.57 -45.53 -39.86
CA VAL A 10 11.83 -44.84 -39.51
C VAL A 10 11.80 -44.47 -38.02
N LEU A 11 12.43 -45.34 -37.21
CA LEU A 11 12.97 -45.00 -35.90
C LEU A 11 14.24 -44.18 -36.11
N ILE A 12 14.32 -42.95 -35.59
CA ILE A 12 15.60 -42.26 -35.39
C ILE A 12 15.66 -41.71 -33.95
N SER A 13 16.47 -42.45 -33.18
CA SER A 13 17.35 -42.07 -32.06
C SER A 13 16.80 -41.22 -30.91
N LEU A 14 16.80 -41.87 -29.74
CA LEU A 14 17.19 -41.32 -28.44
C LEU A 14 18.30 -40.27 -28.57
N GLY A 15 17.92 -39.00 -28.47
CA GLY A 15 18.81 -37.94 -28.03
C GLY A 15 18.76 -37.89 -26.51
N CYS A 16 19.77 -38.49 -25.89
CA CYS A 16 20.04 -38.42 -24.45
C CYS A 16 20.33 -36.95 -24.09
N PHE A 17 19.30 -36.15 -23.80
CA PHE A 17 19.52 -34.88 -23.10
C PHE A 17 19.69 -35.18 -21.63
N THR A 18 20.97 -35.36 -21.31
CA THR A 18 21.54 -35.31 -19.98
C THR A 18 20.77 -34.38 -19.07
N SER A 19 20.13 -35.01 -18.08
CA SER A 19 19.81 -34.44 -16.80
C SER A 19 21.09 -33.87 -16.17
N CYS A 20 21.40 -32.62 -16.50
CA CYS A 20 22.43 -31.85 -15.81
C CYS A 20 21.85 -30.49 -15.41
N GLN A 21 21.96 -30.19 -14.11
CA GLN A 21 21.72 -28.89 -13.46
C GLN A 21 20.26 -28.42 -13.28
N SER A 22 19.46 -29.19 -12.52
CA SER A 22 18.19 -28.76 -11.90
C SER A 22 18.37 -27.83 -10.68
N SER A 23 19.61 -27.48 -10.29
CA SER A 23 19.85 -26.77 -9.03
C SER A 23 19.78 -25.23 -9.11
N GLY A 24 19.76 -24.64 -10.32
CA GLY A 24 19.68 -23.18 -10.53
C GLY A 24 18.25 -22.63 -10.74
N LYS A 25 17.41 -23.36 -11.49
CA LYS A 25 16.05 -22.90 -11.85
C LYS A 25 15.11 -22.74 -10.66
N LYS A 26 15.21 -23.58 -9.62
CA LYS A 26 14.34 -23.46 -8.42
C LYS A 26 14.57 -22.14 -7.66
N LYS A 27 15.79 -21.60 -7.66
CA LYS A 27 16.15 -20.36 -6.95
C LYS A 27 15.74 -19.12 -7.74
N GLU A 28 15.82 -19.20 -9.07
CA GLU A 28 15.40 -18.13 -9.98
C GLU A 28 13.86 -18.02 -10.05
N THR A 29 13.14 -19.14 -10.06
CA THR A 29 11.66 -19.16 -10.02
C THR A 29 11.11 -18.69 -8.67
N SER A 30 11.78 -18.97 -7.55
CA SER A 30 11.33 -18.49 -6.23
C SER A 30 11.54 -16.98 -6.06
N LEU A 31 12.67 -16.43 -6.52
CA LEU A 31 12.90 -14.99 -6.50
C LEU A 31 11.93 -14.24 -7.43
N GLN A 32 11.68 -14.76 -8.63
CA GLN A 32 10.68 -14.17 -9.55
C GLN A 32 9.27 -14.20 -8.97
N ASN A 33 8.88 -15.30 -8.31
CA ASN A 33 7.59 -15.40 -7.65
C ASN A 33 7.48 -14.44 -6.45
N GLN A 34 8.57 -14.27 -5.69
CA GLN A 34 8.62 -13.33 -4.57
C GLN A 34 8.49 -11.88 -5.06
N LEU A 35 9.29 -11.47 -6.05
CA LEU A 35 9.19 -10.13 -6.65
C LEU A 35 7.80 -9.86 -7.24
N ARG A 36 7.17 -10.88 -7.85
CA ARG A 36 5.80 -10.78 -8.35
C ARG A 36 4.80 -10.60 -7.21
N SER A 37 4.97 -11.29 -6.10
CA SER A 37 4.09 -11.13 -4.93
C SER A 37 4.29 -9.78 -4.24
N GLU A 38 5.52 -9.29 -4.12
CA GLU A 38 5.85 -7.98 -3.55
C GLU A 38 5.28 -6.85 -4.42
N GLY A 39 5.46 -6.93 -5.74
CA GLY A 39 4.89 -5.96 -6.69
C GLY A 39 3.36 -5.95 -6.69
N LYS A 40 2.74 -7.14 -6.56
CA LYS A 40 1.28 -7.24 -6.42
C LYS A 40 0.79 -6.58 -5.13
N GLU A 41 1.44 -6.87 -4.00
CA GLU A 41 1.06 -6.29 -2.71
C GLU A 41 1.21 -4.77 -2.69
N LEU A 42 2.26 -4.23 -3.32
CA LEU A 42 2.44 -2.78 -3.47
C LEU A 42 1.29 -2.15 -4.27
N GLN A 43 0.85 -2.77 -5.37
CA GLN A 43 -0.27 -2.28 -6.16
C GLN A 43 -1.58 -2.30 -5.34
N GLU A 44 -1.81 -3.38 -4.60
CA GLU A 44 -2.95 -3.53 -3.70
C GLU A 44 -2.96 -2.41 -2.64
N GLU A 45 -1.81 -2.16 -2.00
CA GLU A 45 -1.62 -1.09 -1.02
C GLU A 45 -1.95 0.30 -1.62
N GLN A 46 -1.45 0.58 -2.83
CA GLN A 46 -1.70 1.84 -3.53
C GLN A 46 -3.17 2.05 -3.92
N ILE A 47 -3.85 0.98 -4.37
CA ILE A 47 -5.28 1.04 -4.72
C ILE A 47 -6.10 1.34 -3.47
N LEU A 48 -5.86 0.61 -2.38
CA LEU A 48 -6.56 0.84 -1.11
C LEU A 48 -6.34 2.27 -0.61
N GLY A 49 -5.09 2.73 -0.66
CA GLY A 49 -4.71 4.11 -0.30
C GLY A 49 -5.51 5.17 -1.05
N LYS A 50 -5.59 5.03 -2.37
CA LYS A 50 -6.34 5.96 -3.22
C LYS A 50 -7.84 5.96 -2.86
N LEU A 51 -8.43 4.79 -2.65
CA LEU A 51 -9.84 4.67 -2.28
C LEU A 51 -10.12 5.34 -0.93
N LEU A 52 -9.26 5.12 0.07
CA LEU A 52 -9.39 5.78 1.38
C LEU A 52 -9.23 7.30 1.26
N LEU A 53 -8.22 7.76 0.51
CA LEU A 53 -7.98 9.18 0.29
C LEU A 53 -9.20 9.91 -0.28
N GLU A 54 -9.87 9.32 -1.29
CA GLU A 54 -11.07 9.90 -1.87
C GLU A 54 -12.19 10.10 -0.84
N ASN A 55 -12.26 9.28 0.21
CA ASN A 55 -13.23 9.43 1.29
C ASN A 55 -12.81 10.49 2.30
N PHE A 56 -11.52 10.57 2.62
CA PHE A 56 -10.99 11.65 3.46
C PHE A 56 -11.26 13.02 2.83
N ILE A 57 -11.02 13.16 1.52
CA ILE A 57 -11.28 14.40 0.78
C ILE A 57 -12.78 14.75 0.84
N LYS A 58 -13.67 13.76 0.68
CA LYS A 58 -15.13 13.95 0.79
C LYS A 58 -15.59 14.31 2.20
N LYS A 59 -14.94 13.77 3.24
CA LYS A 59 -15.34 13.97 4.65
C LYS A 59 -14.87 15.32 5.20
N TYR A 60 -13.63 15.71 4.91
CA TYR A 60 -12.96 16.84 5.56
C TYR A 60 -12.81 18.08 4.66
N ASP A 61 -13.48 18.06 3.50
CA ASP A 61 -13.57 19.16 2.54
C ASP A 61 -12.21 19.78 2.17
N CYS A 62 -11.50 19.04 1.31
CA CYS A 62 -10.22 19.34 0.65
C CYS A 62 -8.92 19.26 1.47
N ILE A 63 -7.87 18.82 0.77
CA ILE A 63 -6.46 19.04 1.12
C ILE A 63 -6.15 20.44 0.63
N HIS A 64 -5.72 21.35 1.49
CA HIS A 64 -5.17 22.61 1.01
C HIS A 64 -3.87 22.27 0.26
N ASP A 65 -3.87 22.21 -1.07
CA ASP A 65 -2.66 21.84 -1.83
C ASP A 65 -1.72 23.06 -2.03
N ASP A 66 -2.28 24.28 -2.09
CA ASP A 66 -1.57 25.50 -2.50
C ASP A 66 -1.24 26.51 -1.39
N SER A 67 -1.34 26.12 -0.12
CA SER A 67 -0.94 27.01 0.99
C SER A 67 0.58 26.94 1.24
N ASN A 68 1.19 28.05 1.67
CA ASN A 68 2.60 28.05 2.11
C ASN A 68 2.85 27.00 3.22
N LEU A 69 1.84 26.77 4.07
CA LEU A 69 1.87 25.74 5.11
C LEU A 69 1.99 24.34 4.49
N THR A 70 1.17 24.01 3.50
CA THR A 70 1.22 22.70 2.84
C THR A 70 2.56 22.46 2.16
N ARG A 71 3.10 23.47 1.47
CA ARG A 71 4.43 23.38 0.87
C ARG A 71 5.50 23.10 1.92
N TYR A 72 5.44 23.79 3.06
CA TYR A 72 6.36 23.55 4.17
C TYR A 72 6.24 22.12 4.71
N ILE A 73 5.02 21.63 4.96
CA ILE A 73 4.78 20.26 5.40
C ILE A 73 5.28 19.24 4.37
N GLN A 74 5.08 19.48 3.08
CA GLN A 74 5.60 18.62 2.02
C GLN A 74 7.13 18.60 2.02
N LEU A 75 7.80 19.75 2.19
CA LEU A 75 9.26 19.82 2.27
C LEU A 75 9.80 19.04 3.48
N ALA A 76 9.27 19.31 4.67
CA ALA A 76 9.66 18.63 5.90
C ALA A 76 9.39 17.12 5.81
N GLY A 77 8.19 16.73 5.36
CA GLY A 77 7.79 15.35 5.19
C GLY A 77 8.62 14.60 4.16
N ASN A 78 8.92 15.22 3.01
CA ASN A 78 9.74 14.61 1.97
C ASN A 78 11.15 14.31 2.50
N ASN A 79 11.77 15.26 3.23
CA ASN A 79 13.09 15.04 3.83
C ASN A 79 13.11 13.87 4.83
N LEU A 80 12.04 13.70 5.62
CA LEU A 80 11.91 12.59 6.55
C LEU A 80 11.66 11.27 5.81
N SER A 81 10.71 11.24 4.87
CA SER A 81 10.39 10.03 4.10
C SER A 81 11.54 9.55 3.22
N TYR A 82 12.40 10.46 2.76
CA TYR A 82 13.59 10.10 2.00
C TYR A 82 14.59 9.29 2.84
N GLN A 83 14.69 9.59 4.14
CA GLN A 83 15.62 8.92 5.05
C GLN A 83 15.03 7.68 5.70
N PHE A 84 13.74 7.73 6.05
CA PHE A 84 13.10 6.72 6.88
C PHE A 84 11.99 5.94 6.18
N GLY A 85 11.55 6.36 4.99
CA GLY A 85 10.47 5.71 4.25
C GLY A 85 10.91 4.52 3.41
N ARG A 86 9.96 3.66 3.06
CA ARG A 86 10.13 2.59 2.06
C ARG A 86 10.40 3.16 0.67
N SER A 87 11.47 2.69 0.02
CA SER A 87 11.94 3.19 -1.28
C SER A 87 10.94 3.05 -2.43
N GLU A 88 10.07 2.05 -2.35
CA GLU A 88 9.05 1.73 -3.35
C GLU A 88 7.74 2.52 -3.17
N ILE A 89 7.63 3.31 -2.09
CA ILE A 89 6.46 4.12 -1.78
C ILE A 89 6.78 5.59 -2.07
N LYS A 90 5.93 6.22 -2.89
CA LYS A 90 5.98 7.68 -3.08
C LYS A 90 5.11 8.36 -2.03
N PHE A 91 5.76 8.92 -1.01
CA PHE A 91 5.08 9.65 0.05
C PHE A 91 4.46 10.95 -0.47
N LYS A 92 3.30 11.29 0.08
CA LYS A 92 2.52 12.48 -0.24
C LYS A 92 1.94 13.04 1.05
N PHE A 93 2.11 14.35 1.23
CA PHE A 93 1.70 15.03 2.44
C PHE A 93 0.58 16.03 2.13
N GLY A 94 -0.44 16.06 2.97
CA GLY A 94 -1.58 16.96 2.84
C GLY A 94 -2.03 17.52 4.19
N VAL A 95 -2.76 18.64 4.14
CA VAL A 95 -3.36 19.27 5.32
C VAL A 95 -4.88 19.26 5.19
N LEU A 96 -5.56 18.62 6.15
CA LEU A 96 -7.02 18.55 6.25
C LEU A 96 -7.58 19.78 6.96
N ASN A 97 -8.65 20.34 6.40
CA ASN A 97 -9.32 21.50 6.96
C ASN A 97 -10.28 21.14 8.11
N THR A 98 -9.73 20.68 9.24
CA THR A 98 -10.50 20.36 10.44
C THR A 98 -9.76 20.80 11.71
N ASP A 99 -10.51 21.19 12.74
CA ASP A 99 -10.00 21.53 14.07
C ASP A 99 -9.77 20.29 14.96
N GLU A 100 -10.08 19.09 14.47
CA GLU A 100 -9.62 17.84 15.11
C GLU A 100 -8.09 17.87 15.28
N VAL A 101 -7.58 17.33 16.38
CA VAL A 101 -6.13 17.24 16.64
C VAL A 101 -5.68 15.83 16.27
N ASN A 102 -5.33 15.60 15.00
CA ASN A 102 -4.96 14.27 14.51
C ASN A 102 -4.00 14.31 13.29
N ALA A 103 -3.36 13.17 13.00
CA ALA A 103 -2.57 12.93 11.80
C ALA A 103 -2.92 11.53 11.27
N TYR A 104 -3.20 11.38 9.98
CA TYR A 104 -3.62 10.11 9.40
C TYR A 104 -2.59 9.57 8.43
N SER A 105 -2.19 8.30 8.58
CA SER A 105 -1.43 7.55 7.58
C SER A 105 -2.34 6.62 6.79
N LEU A 106 -2.34 6.77 5.46
CA LEU A 106 -3.05 5.86 4.57
C LEU A 106 -2.06 4.99 3.80
N PRO A 107 -2.44 3.74 3.46
CA PRO A 107 -1.69 2.86 2.58
C PRO A 107 -1.24 3.57 1.30
N GLY A 108 -0.08 3.20 0.76
CA GLY A 108 0.42 3.79 -0.49
C GLY A 108 1.07 5.16 -0.33
N GLY A 109 1.35 5.59 0.91
CA GLY A 109 2.23 6.73 1.19
C GLY A 109 1.54 8.05 1.48
N TYR A 110 0.24 8.09 1.78
CA TYR A 110 -0.44 9.36 2.08
C TYR A 110 -0.39 9.66 3.57
N ILE A 111 0.14 10.83 3.94
CA ILE A 111 0.13 11.33 5.32
C ILE A 111 -0.66 12.64 5.34
N LEU A 112 -1.71 12.69 6.14
CA LEU A 112 -2.67 13.79 6.20
C LEU A 112 -2.68 14.40 7.60
N LEU A 113 -2.23 15.63 7.75
CA LEU A 113 -2.22 16.35 9.03
C LEU A 113 -3.45 17.23 9.15
N THR A 114 -4.07 17.33 10.32
CA THR A 114 -5.18 18.26 10.51
C THR A 114 -4.69 19.67 10.87
N LYS A 115 -5.48 20.70 10.53
CA LYS A 115 -5.21 22.06 11.01
C LYS A 115 -5.20 22.16 12.55
N GLY A 116 -6.10 21.43 13.22
CA GLY A 116 -6.14 21.38 14.69
C GLY A 116 -4.84 20.88 15.30
N LEU A 117 -4.22 19.84 14.72
CA LEU A 117 -2.90 19.37 15.14
C LEU A 117 -1.81 20.42 14.92
N LEU A 118 -1.77 21.01 13.73
CA LEU A 118 -0.76 22.01 13.39
C LEU A 118 -0.82 23.26 14.28
N LYS A 119 -2.00 23.59 14.83
CA LYS A 119 -2.17 24.67 15.83
C LYS A 119 -1.58 24.31 17.21
N GLN A 120 -1.44 23.02 17.54
CA GLN A 120 -0.93 22.55 18.84
C GLN A 120 0.58 22.33 18.85
N ILE A 121 1.18 22.07 17.68
CA ILE A 121 2.62 21.88 17.53
C ILE A 121 3.37 23.17 17.87
N LYS A 122 4.35 23.06 18.78
CA LYS A 122 5.12 24.21 19.28
C LYS A 122 6.45 24.42 18.56
N ASN A 123 7.00 23.36 17.98
CA ASN A 123 8.31 23.38 17.34
C ASN A 123 8.41 22.33 16.22
N GLU A 124 9.44 22.47 15.38
CA GLU A 124 9.66 21.56 14.24
C GLU A 124 10.00 20.13 14.68
N SER A 125 10.57 19.94 15.87
CA SER A 125 10.89 18.62 16.40
C SER A 125 9.64 17.82 16.73
N GLU A 126 8.60 18.45 17.31
CA GLU A 126 7.29 17.85 17.53
C GLU A 126 6.62 17.47 16.21
N LEU A 127 6.67 18.36 15.20
CA LEU A 127 6.17 18.05 13.86
C LEU A 127 6.88 16.84 13.25
N ALA A 128 8.22 16.82 13.32
CA ALA A 128 9.01 15.72 12.81
C ALA A 128 8.74 14.41 13.54
N GLY A 129 8.49 14.46 14.86
CA GLY A 129 8.08 13.32 15.66
C GLY A 129 6.76 12.71 15.19
N VAL A 130 5.74 13.55 14.97
CA VAL A 130 4.45 13.10 14.42
C VAL A 130 4.63 12.49 13.03
N ILE A 131 5.29 13.20 12.10
CA ILE A 131 5.47 12.71 10.74
C ILE A 131 6.27 11.40 10.74
N GLY A 132 7.33 11.32 11.54
CA GLY A 132 8.16 10.12 11.68
C GLY A 132 7.36 8.92 12.21
N HIS A 133 6.46 9.14 13.15
CA HIS A 133 5.54 8.10 13.64
C HIS A 133 4.60 7.60 12.53
N GLU A 134 4.00 8.52 11.76
CA GLU A 134 3.11 8.16 10.64
C GLU A 134 3.85 7.42 9.52
N ILE A 135 5.11 7.79 9.23
CA ILE A 135 5.97 7.02 8.32
C ILE A 135 6.16 5.59 8.86
N GLY A 136 6.33 5.44 10.18
CA GLY A 136 6.44 4.14 10.85
C GLY A 136 5.23 3.23 10.62
N HIS A 137 4.01 3.77 10.66
CA HIS A 137 2.79 3.01 10.36
C HIS A 137 2.73 2.52 8.92
N ILE A 138 3.10 3.38 7.96
CA ILE A 138 3.15 3.03 6.53
C ILE A 138 4.22 1.98 6.26
N ASN A 139 5.40 2.12 6.88
CA ASN A 139 6.50 1.17 6.74
C ASN A 139 6.11 -0.23 7.22
N GLN A 140 5.35 -0.31 8.31
CA GLN A 140 4.87 -1.57 8.89
C GLN A 140 3.55 -2.07 8.26
N LYS A 141 3.00 -1.34 7.28
CA LYS A 141 1.76 -1.66 6.59
C LYS A 141 0.60 -1.91 7.57
N HIS A 142 0.54 -1.21 8.69
CA HIS A 142 -0.43 -1.53 9.75
C HIS A 142 -1.87 -1.51 9.22
N ILE A 143 -2.31 -0.42 8.59
CA ILE A 143 -3.64 -0.34 7.96
C ILE A 143 -3.88 -1.40 6.88
N PHE A 144 -2.91 -1.63 6.01
CA PHE A 144 -3.06 -2.62 4.94
C PHE A 144 -3.23 -4.03 5.52
N ASN A 145 -2.43 -4.38 6.53
CA ASN A 145 -2.49 -5.64 7.24
C ASN A 145 -3.76 -5.76 8.09
N SER A 146 -4.23 -4.68 8.72
CA SER A 146 -5.47 -4.62 9.47
C SER A 146 -6.67 -4.89 8.54
N VAL A 147 -6.73 -4.25 7.37
CA VAL A 147 -7.79 -4.50 6.39
C VAL A 147 -7.75 -5.94 5.87
N LYS A 148 -6.56 -6.50 5.64
CA LYS A 148 -6.36 -7.89 5.19
C LYS A 148 -6.70 -8.93 6.27
N LYS A 149 -6.37 -8.68 7.53
CA LYS A 149 -6.61 -9.59 8.66
C LYS A 149 -8.09 -9.65 9.04
N ASN A 150 -8.80 -8.53 8.94
CA ASN A 150 -10.21 -8.44 9.30
C ASN A 150 -11.15 -9.03 8.25
N ARG A 151 -10.62 -9.63 7.18
CA ARG A 151 -11.41 -10.19 6.08
C ARG A 151 -10.89 -11.57 5.70
N GLU A 152 -11.74 -12.59 5.90
CA GLU A 152 -11.49 -13.96 5.42
C GLU A 152 -11.58 -14.06 3.88
N ILE A 153 -12.07 -12.99 3.23
CA ILE A 153 -12.18 -12.83 1.79
C ILE A 153 -10.91 -12.22 1.21
N GLY A 154 -10.51 -12.63 0.00
CA GLY A 154 -9.28 -12.18 -0.64
C GLY A 154 -9.24 -10.66 -0.84
N PHE A 155 -8.04 -10.08 -1.02
CA PHE A 155 -7.90 -8.64 -1.21
C PHE A 155 -8.68 -8.11 -2.43
N ALA A 156 -8.73 -8.88 -3.52
CA ALA A 156 -9.54 -8.54 -4.69
C ALA A 156 -11.03 -8.37 -4.34
N GLU A 157 -11.58 -9.30 -3.54
CA GLU A 157 -12.97 -9.24 -3.07
C GLU A 157 -13.16 -8.08 -2.08
N THR A 158 -12.14 -7.75 -1.30
CA THR A 158 -12.12 -6.57 -0.42
C THR A 158 -12.25 -5.29 -1.24
N ILE A 159 -11.46 -5.10 -2.28
CA ILE A 159 -11.57 -3.94 -3.17
C ILE A 159 -12.91 -3.93 -3.89
N THR A 160 -13.34 -5.07 -4.44
CA THR A 160 -14.66 -5.18 -5.07
C THR A 160 -15.75 -4.78 -4.09
N SER A 161 -15.74 -5.26 -2.85
CA SER A 161 -16.74 -4.89 -1.85
C SER A 161 -16.68 -3.42 -1.43
N ILE A 162 -15.49 -2.79 -1.45
CA ILE A 162 -15.34 -1.35 -1.21
C ILE A 162 -16.01 -0.55 -2.33
N LEU A 163 -15.82 -1.00 -3.57
CA LEU A 163 -16.36 -0.37 -4.77
C LEU A 163 -17.86 -0.68 -4.99
N SER A 164 -18.29 -1.91 -4.73
CA SER A 164 -19.62 -2.44 -5.05
C SER A 164 -20.62 -2.29 -3.92
N LEU A 165 -20.21 -2.59 -2.67
CA LEU A 165 -21.13 -2.52 -1.53
C LEU A 165 -21.27 -1.09 -1.00
N GLY A 166 -20.31 -0.20 -1.28
CA GLY A 166 -20.38 1.23 -0.99
C GLY A 166 -20.53 1.58 0.51
N LYS A 167 -19.84 2.63 0.97
CA LYS A 167 -19.86 3.22 2.34
C LYS A 167 -19.63 2.30 3.55
N ALA A 168 -20.27 1.13 3.70
CA ALA A 168 -20.17 0.28 4.90
C ALA A 168 -18.82 -0.46 5.01
N SER A 169 -18.42 -1.16 3.96
CA SER A 169 -17.13 -1.88 3.89
C SER A 169 -15.94 -0.91 3.93
N LEU A 170 -16.13 0.26 3.32
CA LEU A 170 -15.17 1.37 3.27
C LEU A 170 -15.13 2.14 4.59
N GLY A 171 -16.26 2.31 5.27
CA GLY A 171 -16.36 2.90 6.60
C GLY A 171 -15.59 2.09 7.64
N ASN A 172 -15.65 0.76 7.59
CA ASN A 172 -14.86 -0.09 8.48
C ASN A 172 -13.36 0.04 8.22
N ALA A 173 -12.92 0.08 6.96
CA ALA A 173 -11.51 0.28 6.60
C ALA A 173 -11.03 1.70 6.97
N MET A 174 -11.90 2.70 6.81
CA MET A 174 -11.63 4.08 7.22
C MET A 174 -11.57 4.21 8.74
N SER A 175 -12.44 3.52 9.48
CA SER A 175 -12.38 3.48 10.96
C SER A 175 -11.04 2.92 11.42
N GLN A 176 -10.54 1.87 10.78
CA GLN A 176 -9.22 1.31 11.11
C GLN A 176 -8.09 2.30 10.82
N ALA A 177 -8.16 3.04 9.71
CA ALA A 177 -7.24 4.14 9.39
C ALA A 177 -7.24 5.27 10.44
N ILE A 178 -8.42 5.55 10.99
CA ILE A 178 -8.60 6.55 12.03
C ILE A 178 -8.13 6.03 13.40
N ASP A 179 -8.37 4.76 13.73
CA ASP A 179 -8.06 4.21 15.06
C ASP A 179 -6.54 4.04 15.27
N GLU A 180 -5.76 3.75 14.23
CA GLU A 180 -4.30 3.64 14.37
C GLU A 180 -3.60 5.00 14.53
N SER A 181 -4.19 6.08 14.01
CA SER A 181 -3.64 7.44 14.08
C SER A 181 -3.86 8.15 15.42
N VAL A 182 -4.88 7.74 16.18
CA VAL A 182 -5.28 8.39 17.46
C VAL A 182 -4.26 8.16 18.60
N GLN A 183 -3.25 7.32 18.41
CA GLN A 183 -2.34 6.91 19.49
C GLN A 183 -1.20 7.89 19.83
N LEU A 184 -1.03 8.97 19.07
CA LEU A 184 0.12 9.87 19.25
C LEU A 184 0.01 10.91 20.37
N LEU A 185 -1.19 11.26 20.81
CA LEU A 185 -1.40 12.38 21.73
C LEU A 185 -2.12 12.03 23.04
N THR A 186 -2.42 10.74 23.26
CA THR A 186 -3.11 10.26 24.47
C THR A 186 -2.18 9.53 25.46
N LYS A 187 -0.85 9.59 25.26
CA LYS A 187 0.15 9.09 26.21
C LYS A 187 1.13 10.18 26.60
#